data_AF-A0A8C5YZ40-F1
#
_entry.id   AF-A0A8C5YZ40-F1
#
_cell.length_a   1.000
_cell.length_b   1.000
_cell.length_c   1.000
_cell.angle_alpha   90.00
_cell.angle_beta   90.00
_cell.angle_gamma   90.00
#
_symmetry.space_group_name_H-M   'P 1'
#
loop_
_entity.id
_entity.type
_entity.pdbx_description
1 polymer ?
#
loop_
_entity_poly.entity_id
_entity_poly.type
_entity_poly.pdbx_seq_one_letter_code
_entity_poly.pdbx_strand_id
1 'polypeptide(L)'
;MSFDELLDQAGGLGRFQIFQLVFFCITNLLTYPHFVLENFTAAIPDHRCWVQILDNDTVSGNDTGTLSQDALLRISIPLDSNLKPEKCRHFIHPQWQLLHLNETVTNTTEPDTEPCVDGWVYDRSYFPSTIITEWDLVCESQSLKPMVQTLFMTGSLLGSLIYSLLSDRFGRKVVYQWCLLELGIIDTAAAFDPTFLIYCILRFWAGLCVTTITANAFSLMSEWSTSQRKSVGIVLMMSSYSIRQMFLGGLAFAIRKWYTLHLAVSIPLLVLLLPSRKLVESFRWLIVRNQITHINGKKNAEETLTIDYVKSTIRKELDAVQTKPSIFHLFHAPKVIMRTCCFSFFRFSNAISFYGLVLNLQHLGSNIFLFQVLFGAIMFTARFVSLWTLNYMGCRTNQTLFSFLAGVFILVNTFMPQGEREQEFI
;
A
#
# COMPACT_ATOMS: atom_id res chain seq x y z
N MET A 1 41.94 4.62 -5.48
CA MET A 1 41.08 3.49 -5.86
C MET A 1 39.67 3.78 -5.35
N SER A 2 38.68 3.88 -6.24
CA SER A 2 37.30 4.23 -5.88
C SER A 2 36.56 3.01 -5.32
N PHE A 3 35.53 3.23 -4.51
CA PHE A 3 34.69 2.17 -3.91
C PHE A 3 34.20 1.14 -4.94
N ASP A 4 33.94 1.61 -6.16
CA ASP A 4 33.44 0.80 -7.26
C ASP A 4 34.47 -0.21 -7.80
N GLU A 5 35.76 0.15 -7.81
CA GLU A 5 36.84 -0.74 -8.30
C GLU A 5 37.05 -1.97 -7.40
N LEU A 6 36.74 -1.85 -6.11
CA LEU A 6 36.85 -2.93 -5.12
C LEU A 6 35.70 -3.92 -5.23
N LEU A 7 34.49 -3.42 -5.49
CA LEU A 7 33.32 -4.25 -5.77
C LEU A 7 33.49 -5.03 -7.07
N ASP A 8 34.13 -4.43 -8.08
CA ASP A 8 34.50 -5.14 -9.31
C ASP A 8 35.56 -6.22 -9.07
N GLN A 9 36.57 -5.95 -8.25
CA GLN A 9 37.60 -6.92 -7.88
C GLN A 9 37.06 -8.07 -7.02
N ALA A 10 36.01 -7.84 -6.22
CA ALA A 10 35.29 -8.86 -5.47
C ALA A 10 34.35 -9.74 -6.31
N GLY A 11 34.21 -9.46 -7.62
CA GLY A 11 33.43 -10.26 -8.57
C GLY A 11 31.99 -9.78 -8.73
N GLY A 12 31.78 -8.80 -9.63
CA GLY A 12 30.52 -8.06 -9.80
C GLY A 12 29.30 -8.81 -10.35
N LEU A 13 29.26 -10.16 -10.37
CA LEU A 13 28.04 -10.94 -10.63
C LEU A 13 28.14 -12.39 -10.11
N GLY A 14 28.51 -12.56 -8.85
CA GLY A 14 28.42 -13.87 -8.20
C GLY A 14 26.96 -14.34 -8.06
N ARG A 15 26.77 -15.68 -7.97
CA ARG A 15 25.46 -16.30 -7.63
C ARG A 15 24.80 -15.66 -6.40
N PHE A 16 25.61 -15.12 -5.50
CA PHE A 16 25.19 -14.41 -4.29
C PHE A 16 24.44 -13.10 -4.57
N GLN A 17 24.92 -12.26 -5.49
CA GLN A 17 24.25 -10.99 -5.82
C GLN A 17 22.90 -11.24 -6.52
N ILE A 18 22.83 -12.26 -7.39
CA ILE A 18 21.57 -12.70 -8.00
C ILE A 18 20.59 -13.16 -6.92
N PHE A 19 21.07 -13.94 -5.94
CA PHE A 19 20.23 -14.37 -4.81
C PHE A 19 19.68 -13.18 -4.02
N GLN A 20 20.52 -12.20 -3.66
CA GLN A 20 20.05 -10.98 -2.97
C GLN A 20 19.05 -10.19 -3.80
N LEU A 21 19.31 -10.06 -5.11
CA LEU A 21 18.44 -9.37 -6.05
C LEU A 21 17.05 -9.99 -6.08
N VAL A 22 16.99 -11.30 -6.35
CA VAL A 22 15.74 -12.07 -6.41
C VAL A 22 15.04 -12.05 -5.06
N PHE A 23 15.76 -12.25 -3.97
CA PHE A 23 15.20 -12.21 -2.62
C PHE A 23 14.53 -10.86 -2.34
N PHE A 24 15.24 -9.76 -2.55
CA PHE A 24 14.66 -8.44 -2.30
C PHE A 24 13.50 -8.14 -3.24
N CYS A 25 13.52 -8.59 -4.51
CA CYS A 25 12.38 -8.46 -5.42
C CYS A 25 11.14 -9.23 -4.93
N ILE A 26 11.31 -10.47 -4.45
CA ILE A 26 10.22 -11.29 -3.90
C ILE A 26 9.69 -10.68 -2.60
N THR A 27 10.58 -10.31 -1.67
CA THR A 27 10.12 -9.69 -0.41
C THR A 27 9.37 -8.41 -0.70
N ASN A 28 9.91 -7.59 -1.59
CA ASN A 28 9.22 -6.43 -2.09
C ASN A 28 7.82 -6.81 -2.58
N LEU A 29 7.70 -7.77 -3.51
CA LEU A 29 6.43 -8.24 -4.07
C LEU A 29 5.36 -8.49 -2.98
N LEU A 30 5.78 -9.01 -1.83
CA LEU A 30 4.90 -9.35 -0.72
C LEU A 30 4.67 -8.18 0.25
N THR A 31 5.61 -7.25 0.44
CA THR A 31 5.46 -6.15 1.43
C THR A 31 4.49 -5.04 1.01
N TYR A 32 4.37 -4.75 -0.29
CA TYR A 32 3.51 -3.64 -0.75
C TYR A 32 2.01 -3.88 -0.69
N PRO A 33 1.49 -5.10 -0.97
CA PRO A 33 0.09 -5.42 -0.68
C PRO A 33 -0.41 -4.80 0.62
N HIS A 34 0.38 -4.81 1.69
CA HIS A 34 0.03 -4.23 2.99
C HIS A 34 -0.24 -2.72 3.00
N PHE A 35 0.27 -1.95 2.03
CA PHE A 35 0.00 -0.50 1.89
C PHE A 35 -1.40 -0.19 1.35
N VAL A 36 -1.92 -1.07 0.49
CA VAL A 36 -3.11 -0.82 -0.35
C VAL A 36 -4.14 -1.94 -0.21
N LEU A 37 -3.93 -2.86 0.75
CA LEU A 37 -4.77 -4.01 1.03
C LEU A 37 -6.22 -3.59 1.31
N GLU A 38 -6.36 -2.45 1.99
CA GLU A 38 -7.62 -1.85 2.41
C GLU A 38 -8.52 -1.46 1.23
N ASN A 39 -7.96 -1.22 0.04
CA ASN A 39 -8.76 -1.01 -1.18
C ASN A 39 -9.65 -2.21 -1.50
N PHE A 40 -9.26 -3.41 -1.09
CA PHE A 40 -10.02 -4.64 -1.30
C PHE A 40 -10.69 -5.12 -0.02
N THR A 41 -9.98 -5.08 1.11
CA THR A 41 -10.48 -5.61 2.38
C THR A 41 -11.50 -4.68 3.05
N ALA A 42 -11.47 -3.38 2.75
CA ALA A 42 -12.46 -2.40 3.21
C ALA A 42 -13.32 -1.86 2.04
N ALA A 43 -13.62 -2.71 1.05
CA ALA A 43 -14.65 -2.39 0.07
C ALA A 43 -16.03 -2.35 0.74
N ILE A 44 -16.85 -1.35 0.37
CA ILE A 44 -18.25 -1.23 0.79
C ILE A 44 -19.06 -1.95 -0.29
N PRO A 45 -19.57 -3.17 -0.03
CA PRO A 45 -20.54 -3.77 -0.92
C PRO A 45 -21.85 -2.96 -0.87
N ASP A 46 -22.67 -3.10 -1.91
CA ASP A 46 -24.03 -2.60 -1.87
C ASP A 46 -24.77 -3.22 -0.69
N HIS A 47 -25.56 -2.39 -0.01
CA HIS A 47 -26.20 -2.74 1.25
C HIS A 47 -27.53 -2.03 1.39
N ARG A 48 -28.36 -2.59 2.26
CA ARG A 48 -29.64 -2.02 2.69
C ARG A 48 -29.89 -2.34 4.16
N CYS A 49 -30.84 -1.64 4.77
CA CYS A 49 -31.33 -2.03 6.10
C CYS A 49 -31.85 -3.47 6.08
N TRP A 50 -31.60 -4.18 7.17
CA TRP A 50 -32.31 -5.43 7.47
C TRP A 50 -33.77 -5.10 7.81
N VAL A 51 -34.70 -5.86 7.24
CA VAL A 51 -36.13 -5.64 7.41
C VAL A 51 -36.79 -6.95 7.84
N GLN A 52 -37.44 -6.94 9.00
CA GLN A 52 -38.01 -8.15 9.61
C GLN A 52 -39.01 -8.90 8.70
N ILE A 53 -39.84 -8.19 7.94
CA ILE A 53 -40.86 -8.80 7.06
C ILE A 53 -40.21 -9.56 5.89
N LEU A 54 -39.03 -9.13 5.46
CA LEU A 54 -38.33 -9.66 4.29
C LEU A 54 -37.22 -10.64 4.64
N ASP A 55 -36.48 -10.37 5.71
CA ASP A 55 -35.19 -11.02 6.01
C ASP A 55 -35.27 -12.01 7.18
N ASN A 56 -36.46 -12.25 7.72
CA ASN A 56 -36.67 -13.25 8.76
C ASN A 56 -36.83 -14.65 8.13
N ASP A 57 -35.78 -15.48 8.26
CA ASP A 57 -35.69 -16.85 7.71
C ASP A 57 -36.80 -17.83 8.17
N THR A 58 -37.58 -17.46 9.20
CA THR A 58 -38.64 -18.31 9.76
C THR A 58 -39.91 -18.41 8.89
N VAL A 59 -40.02 -17.66 7.79
CA VAL A 59 -41.24 -17.61 6.96
C VAL A 59 -41.14 -18.42 5.65
N SER A 60 -40.03 -19.08 5.33
CA SER A 60 -39.88 -19.83 4.05
C SER A 60 -40.64 -21.17 3.96
N GLY A 61 -41.55 -21.47 4.90
CA GLY A 61 -42.27 -22.75 4.95
C GLY A 61 -43.76 -22.72 4.60
N ASN A 62 -44.41 -21.55 4.58
CA ASN A 62 -45.85 -21.43 4.30
C ASN A 62 -46.11 -20.22 3.38
N ASP A 63 -45.73 -20.36 2.12
CA ASP A 63 -46.06 -19.41 1.06
C ASP A 63 -47.57 -19.38 0.79
N THR A 64 -48.30 -18.54 1.52
CA THR A 64 -49.38 -17.78 0.88
C THR A 64 -48.73 -16.67 0.08
N GLY A 65 -48.41 -16.97 -1.18
CA GLY A 65 -47.74 -16.06 -2.10
C GLY A 65 -48.62 -14.89 -2.53
N THR A 66 -48.43 -13.72 -1.93
CA THR A 66 -49.14 -12.50 -2.37
C THR A 66 -48.29 -11.27 -2.61
N LEU A 67 -47.00 -11.23 -2.26
CA LEU A 67 -46.15 -10.05 -2.53
C LEU A 67 -44.75 -10.40 -3.04
N SER A 68 -44.29 -9.71 -4.08
CA SER A 68 -42.92 -9.85 -4.59
C SER A 68 -41.91 -9.21 -3.62
N GLN A 69 -40.68 -9.70 -3.62
CA GLN A 69 -39.58 -9.16 -2.81
C GLN A 69 -39.37 -7.65 -3.05
N ASP A 70 -39.49 -7.20 -4.29
CA ASP A 70 -39.41 -5.78 -4.65
C ASP A 70 -40.54 -4.94 -4.06
N ALA A 71 -41.74 -5.51 -3.96
CA ALA A 71 -42.88 -4.85 -3.33
C ALA A 71 -42.68 -4.70 -1.81
N LEU A 72 -42.11 -5.72 -1.15
CA LEU A 72 -41.72 -5.66 0.26
C LEU A 72 -40.60 -4.63 0.52
N LEU A 73 -39.60 -4.56 -0.36
CA LEU A 73 -38.55 -3.53 -0.26
C LEU A 73 -39.14 -2.12 -0.40
N ARG A 74 -40.06 -1.92 -1.34
CA ARG A 74 -40.67 -0.62 -1.63
C ARG A 74 -41.52 -0.07 -0.48
N ILE A 75 -42.17 -0.94 0.29
CA ILE A 75 -42.96 -0.51 1.46
C ILE A 75 -42.11 -0.29 2.70
N SER A 76 -40.91 -0.86 2.77
CA SER A 76 -40.06 -0.83 3.96
C SER A 76 -38.91 0.16 3.87
N ILE A 77 -38.42 0.47 2.67
CA ILE A 77 -37.26 1.35 2.47
C ILE A 77 -37.66 2.52 1.56
N PRO A 78 -37.43 3.78 1.99
CA PRO A 78 -37.66 4.96 1.15
C PRO A 78 -36.76 4.94 -0.09
N LEU A 79 -37.12 5.72 -1.12
CA LEU A 79 -36.26 5.92 -2.28
C LEU A 79 -35.40 7.17 -2.09
N ASP A 80 -34.12 7.05 -2.39
CA ASP A 80 -33.18 8.18 -2.47
C ASP A 80 -33.44 9.02 -3.74
N SER A 81 -32.76 10.16 -3.85
CA SER A 81 -32.78 11.13 -4.95
C SER A 81 -32.62 10.50 -6.35
N ASN A 82 -31.98 9.33 -6.44
CA ASN A 82 -31.76 8.58 -7.67
C ASN A 82 -32.82 7.49 -7.95
N LEU A 83 -33.96 7.51 -7.25
CA LEU A 83 -35.03 6.51 -7.35
C LEU A 83 -34.58 5.08 -7.01
N LYS A 84 -33.51 4.94 -6.22
CA LYS A 84 -33.02 3.67 -5.68
C LYS A 84 -33.36 3.57 -4.19
N PRO A 85 -33.52 2.37 -3.62
CA PRO A 85 -33.72 2.21 -2.18
C PRO A 85 -32.63 2.95 -1.40
N GLU A 86 -33.05 3.76 -0.43
CA GLU A 86 -32.15 4.47 0.47
C GLU A 86 -31.36 3.44 1.27
N LYS A 87 -30.04 3.65 1.35
CA LYS A 87 -29.16 2.65 1.95
C LYS A 87 -29.24 2.68 3.48
N CYS A 88 -29.35 3.87 4.07
CA CYS A 88 -29.05 4.11 5.49
C CYS A 88 -30.25 4.24 6.42
N ARG A 89 -31.46 4.30 5.87
CA ARG A 89 -32.70 4.53 6.61
C ARG A 89 -33.80 3.61 6.11
N HIS A 90 -34.70 3.28 7.01
CA HIS A 90 -35.93 2.54 6.71
C HIS A 90 -37.14 3.22 7.33
N PHE A 91 -38.33 2.87 6.87
CA PHE A 91 -39.56 3.34 7.49
C PHE A 91 -39.77 2.65 8.83
N ILE A 92 -40.17 3.42 9.84
CA ILE A 92 -40.52 2.86 11.17
C ILE A 92 -41.67 1.86 11.04
N HIS A 93 -42.64 2.16 10.16
CA HIS A 93 -43.77 1.28 9.86
C HIS A 93 -43.86 1.03 8.35
N PRO A 94 -44.15 -0.21 7.90
CA PRO A 94 -44.27 -0.52 6.48
C PRO A 94 -45.39 0.28 5.83
N GLN A 95 -45.04 1.02 4.78
CA GLN A 95 -45.92 1.93 4.05
C GLN A 95 -46.68 1.19 2.95
N TRP A 96 -47.66 0.38 3.33
CA TRP A 96 -48.50 -0.40 2.39
C TRP A 96 -49.18 0.46 1.30
N GLN A 97 -49.39 1.75 1.59
CA GLN A 97 -49.94 2.73 0.66
C GLN A 97 -49.09 2.88 -0.62
N LEU A 98 -47.78 2.63 -0.55
CA LEU A 98 -46.86 2.72 -1.68
C LEU A 98 -47.08 1.63 -2.75
N LEU A 99 -47.81 0.56 -2.43
CA LEU A 99 -48.17 -0.49 -3.39
C LEU A 99 -49.33 -0.07 -4.31
N HIS A 100 -50.17 0.87 -3.84
CA HIS A 100 -51.41 1.27 -4.50
C HIS A 100 -51.30 2.63 -5.21
N LEU A 101 -50.09 3.09 -5.54
CA LEU A 101 -49.82 4.34 -6.26
C LEU A 101 -50.37 4.32 -7.70
N ASN A 102 -51.69 4.41 -7.82
CA ASN A 102 -52.46 4.82 -9.01
C ASN A 102 -53.59 5.81 -8.64
N GLU A 103 -53.82 6.09 -7.35
CA GLU A 103 -54.77 7.12 -6.91
C GLU A 103 -54.03 8.29 -6.24
N THR A 104 -54.45 9.50 -6.61
CA THR A 104 -53.92 10.80 -6.20
C THR A 104 -53.82 10.93 -4.69
N VAL A 105 -52.60 10.84 -4.14
CA VAL A 105 -52.35 11.07 -2.71
C VAL A 105 -52.36 12.57 -2.43
N THR A 106 -53.44 13.02 -1.78
CA THR A 106 -53.53 14.32 -1.10
C THR A 106 -52.78 14.28 0.22
N ASN A 107 -51.88 15.25 0.44
CA ASN A 107 -51.29 15.69 1.70
C ASN A 107 -51.05 14.60 2.77
N THR A 108 -49.96 13.86 2.65
CA THR A 108 -49.38 13.07 3.75
C THR A 108 -48.16 13.80 4.31
N THR A 109 -48.09 13.90 5.64
CA THR A 109 -46.85 14.20 6.37
C THR A 109 -45.75 13.27 5.88
N GLU A 110 -44.52 13.79 5.73
CA GLU A 110 -43.37 12.97 5.34
C GLU A 110 -43.32 11.72 6.23
N PRO A 111 -43.27 10.51 5.65
CA PRO A 111 -43.29 9.28 6.42
C PRO A 111 -42.09 9.22 7.36
N ASP A 112 -42.33 8.84 8.62
CA ASP A 112 -41.27 8.79 9.62
C ASP A 112 -40.22 7.71 9.25
N THR A 113 -38.98 8.16 9.07
CA THR A 113 -37.81 7.30 8.80
C THR A 113 -36.89 7.27 10.01
N GLU A 114 -36.25 6.13 10.26
CA GLU A 114 -35.22 5.97 11.29
C GLU A 114 -33.95 5.32 10.69
N PRO A 115 -32.77 5.46 11.33
CA PRO A 115 -31.56 4.73 10.91
C PRO A 115 -31.75 3.22 11.07
N CYS A 116 -31.05 2.40 10.29
CA CYS A 116 -31.14 0.94 10.40
C CYS A 116 -30.63 0.47 11.79
N VAL A 117 -31.55 0.13 12.70
CA VAL A 117 -31.23 -0.34 14.06
C VAL A 117 -31.05 -1.86 14.14
N ASP A 118 -31.73 -2.60 13.28
CA ASP A 118 -31.76 -4.06 13.29
C ASP A 118 -30.62 -4.71 12.48
N GLY A 119 -29.69 -3.90 11.97
CA GLY A 119 -28.53 -4.34 11.20
C GLY A 119 -28.69 -4.18 9.69
N TRP A 120 -27.82 -4.86 8.94
CA TRP A 120 -27.60 -4.61 7.52
C TRP A 120 -27.61 -5.91 6.71
N VAL A 121 -28.15 -5.81 5.49
CA VAL A 121 -28.04 -6.87 4.48
C VAL A 121 -27.10 -6.40 3.38
N TYR A 122 -26.00 -7.13 3.21
CA TYR A 122 -24.95 -6.84 2.22
C TYR A 122 -25.07 -7.75 0.99
N ASP A 123 -24.84 -7.19 -0.20
CA ASP A 123 -24.65 -7.98 -1.41
C ASP A 123 -23.29 -8.68 -1.38
N ARG A 124 -23.32 -10.01 -1.27
CA ARG A 124 -22.14 -10.88 -1.17
C ARG A 124 -21.66 -11.43 -2.52
N SER A 125 -22.24 -10.98 -3.64
CA SER A 125 -21.94 -11.49 -4.99
C SER A 125 -20.49 -11.22 -5.41
N TYR A 126 -19.99 -10.00 -5.15
CA TYR A 126 -18.63 -9.60 -5.48
C TYR A 126 -17.65 -9.78 -4.31
N PHE A 127 -18.04 -9.33 -3.12
CA PHE A 127 -17.25 -9.43 -1.91
C PHE A 127 -17.98 -10.27 -0.86
N PRO A 128 -17.58 -11.53 -0.62
CA PRO A 128 -18.30 -12.40 0.31
C PRO A 128 -18.20 -11.93 1.76
N SER A 129 -17.07 -11.32 2.13
CA SER A 129 -16.81 -10.75 3.45
C SER A 129 -15.70 -9.70 3.33
N THR A 130 -15.93 -8.54 3.93
CA THR A 130 -14.99 -7.41 4.07
C THR A 130 -14.93 -6.96 5.52
N ILE A 131 -13.92 -6.17 5.88
CA ILE A 131 -13.79 -5.45 7.15
C ILE A 131 -15.08 -4.68 7.47
N ILE A 132 -15.71 -4.13 6.43
CA ILE A 132 -16.92 -3.32 6.59
C ILE A 132 -18.13 -4.17 6.92
N THR A 133 -18.27 -5.35 6.30
CA THR A 133 -19.37 -6.28 6.61
C THR A 133 -19.19 -7.07 7.91
N GLU A 134 -17.98 -7.07 8.47
CA GLU A 134 -17.68 -7.79 9.72
C GLU A 134 -18.02 -6.95 10.95
N TRP A 135 -17.84 -5.63 10.86
CA TRP A 135 -18.05 -4.67 11.95
C TRP A 135 -19.11 -3.61 11.62
N ASP A 136 -19.95 -3.85 10.61
CA ASP A 136 -21.04 -2.97 10.15
C ASP A 136 -20.65 -1.48 10.04
N LEU A 137 -19.54 -1.23 9.34
CA LEU A 137 -18.93 0.12 9.21
C LEU A 137 -19.55 0.94 8.06
N VAL A 138 -20.88 1.04 8.03
CA VAL A 138 -21.66 1.76 7.02
C VAL A 138 -22.48 2.91 7.62
N CYS A 139 -22.87 3.87 6.78
CA CYS A 139 -23.70 5.02 7.17
C CYS A 139 -23.06 5.86 8.30
N GLU A 140 -23.60 5.89 9.52
CA GLU A 140 -23.04 6.70 10.61
C GLU A 140 -21.59 6.29 10.96
N SER A 141 -21.29 5.00 10.91
CA SER A 141 -19.97 4.43 11.18
C SER A 141 -19.03 4.48 9.97
N GLN A 142 -19.49 4.94 8.80
CA GLN A 142 -18.67 5.05 7.59
C GLN A 142 -17.45 5.96 7.77
N SER A 143 -17.54 6.94 8.68
CA SER A 143 -16.44 7.85 9.05
C SER A 143 -15.23 7.11 9.65
N LEU A 144 -15.40 5.89 10.16
CA LEU A 144 -14.33 5.05 10.72
C LEU A 144 -13.52 4.31 9.66
N LYS A 145 -14.05 4.12 8.45
CA LYS A 145 -13.35 3.45 7.34
C LYS A 145 -11.93 4.02 7.09
N PRO A 146 -11.73 5.33 6.91
CA PRO A 146 -10.39 5.89 6.66
C PRO A 146 -9.45 5.84 7.88
N MET A 147 -9.95 5.49 9.08
CA MET A 147 -9.16 5.46 10.31
C MET A 147 -8.03 4.43 10.23
N VAL A 148 -8.31 3.25 9.67
CA VAL A 148 -7.32 2.16 9.54
C VAL A 148 -6.13 2.61 8.68
N GLN A 149 -6.41 3.12 7.47
CA GLN A 149 -5.39 3.62 6.55
C GLN A 149 -4.58 4.76 7.17
N THR A 150 -5.25 5.66 7.90
CA THR A 150 -4.60 6.80 8.56
C THR A 150 -3.65 6.34 9.67
N LEU A 151 -4.07 5.37 10.49
CA LEU A 151 -3.24 4.78 11.53
C LEU A 151 -2.05 4.01 10.93
N PHE A 152 -2.27 3.24 9.88
CA PHE A 152 -1.20 2.52 9.16
C PHE A 152 -0.16 3.50 8.57
N MET A 153 -0.61 4.60 7.96
CA MET A 153 0.28 5.62 7.39
C MET A 153 1.00 6.42 8.48
N THR A 154 0.36 6.68 9.61
CA THR A 154 0.98 7.32 10.78
C THR A 154 2.07 6.42 11.38
N GLY A 155 1.78 5.13 11.52
CA GLY A 155 2.77 4.12 11.89
C GLY A 155 3.93 4.09 10.90
N SER A 156 3.64 4.07 9.60
CA SER A 156 4.65 4.13 8.53
C SER A 156 5.60 5.32 8.64
N LEU A 157 5.08 6.50 8.99
CA LEU A 157 5.88 7.71 9.23
C LEU A 157 6.78 7.54 10.46
N LEU A 158 6.21 7.18 11.61
CA LEU A 158 6.96 7.01 12.86
C LEU A 158 8.03 5.91 12.75
N GLY A 159 7.67 4.79 12.13
CA GLY A 159 8.57 3.67 11.89
C GLY A 159 9.75 4.03 11.02
N SER A 160 9.51 4.83 9.96
CA SER A 160 10.59 5.33 9.11
C SER A 160 11.59 6.21 9.87
N LEU A 161 11.18 6.93 10.91
CA LEU A 161 12.09 7.72 11.74
C LEU A 161 12.85 6.84 12.73
N ILE A 162 12.12 6.02 13.48
CA ILE A 162 12.68 5.16 14.54
C ILE A 162 13.61 4.12 13.92
N TYR A 163 13.10 3.28 13.04
CA TYR A 163 13.86 2.16 12.51
C TYR A 163 14.97 2.58 11.55
N SER A 164 14.90 3.75 10.91
CA SER A 164 16.05 4.27 10.15
C SER A 164 17.24 4.57 11.06
N LEU A 165 17.01 5.17 12.24
CA LEU A 165 18.07 5.41 13.23
C LEU A 165 18.62 4.09 13.81
N LEU A 166 17.74 3.13 14.09
CA LEU A 166 18.15 1.80 14.52
C LEU A 166 18.96 1.08 13.44
N SER A 167 18.58 1.22 12.18
CA SER A 167 19.24 0.59 11.02
C SER A 167 20.70 1.05 10.90
N ASP A 168 20.96 2.34 11.08
CA ASP A 168 22.33 2.87 11.07
C ASP A 168 23.15 2.40 12.29
N ARG A 169 22.51 2.23 13.46
CA ARG A 169 23.20 1.81 14.70
C ARG A 169 23.50 0.32 14.78
N PHE A 170 22.52 -0.52 14.46
CA PHE A 170 22.56 -1.98 14.65
C PHE A 170 22.84 -2.76 13.37
N GLY A 171 22.74 -2.13 12.20
CA GLY A 171 22.91 -2.76 10.90
C GLY A 171 21.59 -2.86 10.14
N ARG A 172 21.67 -2.66 8.82
CA ARG A 172 20.50 -2.63 7.93
C ARG A 172 19.85 -4.00 7.81
N LYS A 173 20.64 -5.08 7.73
CA LYS A 173 20.13 -6.46 7.65
C LYS A 173 19.41 -6.84 8.93
N VAL A 174 19.99 -6.55 10.09
CA VAL A 174 19.40 -6.94 11.39
C VAL A 174 18.03 -6.28 11.56
N VAL A 175 17.95 -4.97 11.37
CA VAL A 175 16.67 -4.23 11.48
C VAL A 175 15.67 -4.69 10.42
N TYR A 176 16.11 -4.94 9.19
CA TYR A 176 15.27 -5.48 8.14
C TYR A 176 14.64 -6.84 8.51
N GLN A 177 15.42 -7.76 9.09
CA GLN A 177 14.91 -9.06 9.53
C GLN A 177 13.93 -8.95 10.70
N TRP A 178 14.19 -8.05 11.64
CA TRP A 178 13.26 -7.77 12.74
C TRP A 178 11.94 -7.22 12.24
N CYS A 179 11.96 -6.20 11.36
CA CYS A 179 10.74 -5.65 10.80
C CYS A 179 9.97 -6.69 9.97
N LEU A 180 10.65 -7.59 9.25
CA LEU A 180 9.98 -8.69 8.54
C LEU A 180 9.26 -9.66 9.48
N LEU A 181 9.91 -10.04 10.58
CA LEU A 181 9.33 -10.90 11.60
C LEU A 181 8.13 -10.22 12.27
N GLU A 182 8.30 -8.97 12.69
CA GLU A 182 7.27 -8.17 13.33
C GLU A 182 6.05 -8.00 12.40
N LEU A 183 6.26 -7.57 11.15
CA LEU A 183 5.19 -7.43 10.18
C LEU A 183 4.44 -8.73 9.93
N GLY A 184 5.17 -9.84 9.75
CA GLY A 184 4.55 -11.15 9.52
C GLY A 184 3.68 -11.60 10.71
N ILE A 185 4.16 -11.46 11.94
CA ILE A 185 3.39 -11.83 13.14
C ILE A 185 2.18 -10.92 13.30
N ILE A 186 2.38 -9.61 13.27
CA ILE A 186 1.32 -8.62 13.54
C ILE A 186 0.20 -8.71 12.49
N ASP A 187 0.53 -8.83 11.21
CA ASP A 187 -0.51 -8.95 10.18
C ASP A 187 -1.18 -10.32 10.16
N THR A 188 -0.50 -11.40 10.58
CA THR A 188 -1.19 -12.68 10.80
C THR A 188 -2.15 -12.61 11.97
N ALA A 189 -1.78 -11.94 13.08
CA ALA A 189 -2.67 -11.71 14.21
C ALA A 189 -3.87 -10.86 13.79
N ALA A 190 -3.63 -9.82 12.97
CA ALA A 190 -4.68 -8.92 12.48
C ALA A 190 -5.78 -9.61 11.67
N ALA A 191 -5.51 -10.79 11.11
CA ALA A 191 -6.50 -11.57 10.38
C ALA A 191 -7.50 -12.33 11.27
N PHE A 192 -7.19 -12.48 12.57
CA PHE A 192 -7.99 -13.24 13.54
C PHE A 192 -8.60 -12.35 14.63
N ASP A 193 -8.51 -11.02 14.49
CA ASP A 193 -8.94 -10.11 15.55
C ASP A 193 -10.46 -10.09 15.74
N PRO A 194 -10.93 -10.07 16.99
CA PRO A 194 -12.36 -10.04 17.29
C PRO A 194 -12.97 -8.63 17.21
N THR A 195 -12.16 -7.56 17.28
CA THR A 195 -12.68 -6.18 17.39
C THR A 195 -11.94 -5.21 16.49
N PHE A 196 -12.68 -4.23 15.95
CA PHE A 196 -12.15 -3.21 15.07
C PHE A 196 -11.02 -2.38 15.69
N LEU A 197 -11.06 -2.13 17.00
CA LEU A 197 -10.03 -1.34 17.70
C LEU A 197 -8.69 -2.09 17.81
N ILE A 198 -8.72 -3.39 18.13
CA ILE A 198 -7.50 -4.21 18.15
C ILE A 198 -6.89 -4.28 16.74
N TYR A 199 -7.74 -4.47 15.73
CA TYR A 199 -7.33 -4.44 14.33
C TYR A 199 -6.64 -3.11 13.95
N CYS A 200 -7.21 -1.97 14.34
CA CYS A 200 -6.60 -0.66 14.14
C CYS A 200 -5.22 -0.53 14.79
N ILE A 201 -5.06 -1.01 16.02
CA ILE A 201 -3.79 -0.99 16.75
C ILE A 201 -2.75 -1.86 16.02
N LEU A 202 -3.11 -3.09 15.63
CA LEU A 202 -2.19 -3.97 14.92
C LEU A 202 -1.79 -3.40 13.56
N ARG A 203 -2.72 -2.77 12.83
CA ARG A 203 -2.42 -2.06 11.58
C ARG A 203 -1.46 -0.89 11.79
N PHE A 204 -1.57 -0.15 12.89
CA PHE A 204 -0.58 0.87 13.24
C PHE A 204 0.83 0.28 13.40
N TRP A 205 0.97 -0.83 14.13
CA TRP A 205 2.25 -1.50 14.32
C TRP A 205 2.82 -2.10 13.02
N ALA A 206 1.96 -2.72 12.19
CA ALA A 206 2.35 -3.19 10.86
C ALA A 206 2.92 -2.03 10.01
N GLY A 207 2.29 -0.86 10.09
CA GLY A 207 2.76 0.37 9.47
C GLY A 207 4.21 0.72 9.83
N LEU A 208 4.60 0.61 11.11
CA LEU A 208 5.97 0.95 11.57
C LEU A 208 7.06 0.18 10.79
N CYS A 209 6.77 -1.06 10.38
CA CYS A 209 7.74 -1.94 9.74
C CYS A 209 7.84 -1.74 8.23
N VAL A 210 6.72 -1.50 7.56
CA VAL A 210 6.59 -1.62 6.10
C VAL A 210 7.50 -0.63 5.35
N THR A 211 7.51 0.64 5.74
CA THR A 211 8.39 1.65 5.10
C THR A 211 9.86 1.31 5.28
N THR A 212 10.23 0.88 6.48
CA THR A 212 11.59 0.48 6.84
C THR A 212 12.07 -0.72 6.02
N ILE A 213 11.23 -1.74 5.85
CA ILE A 213 11.56 -2.93 5.04
C ILE A 213 11.89 -2.50 3.61
N THR A 214 11.04 -1.66 3.01
CA THR A 214 11.25 -1.20 1.63
C THR A 214 12.49 -0.31 1.49
N ALA A 215 12.72 0.60 2.44
CA ALA A 215 13.89 1.48 2.44
C ALA A 215 15.21 0.70 2.63
N ASN A 216 15.28 -0.20 3.61
CA ASN A 216 16.49 -1.00 3.86
C ASN A 216 16.75 -2.01 2.74
N ALA A 217 15.71 -2.60 2.14
CA ALA A 217 15.87 -3.43 0.94
C ALA A 217 16.48 -2.61 -0.21
N PHE A 218 16.00 -1.37 -0.43
CA PHE A 218 16.54 -0.50 -1.46
C PHE A 218 18.01 -0.14 -1.20
N SER A 219 18.34 0.26 0.03
CA SER A 219 19.71 0.61 0.40
C SER A 219 20.66 -0.57 0.26
N LEU A 220 20.32 -1.74 0.81
CA LEU A 220 21.14 -2.95 0.72
C LEU A 220 21.39 -3.35 -0.74
N MET A 221 20.35 -3.31 -1.59
CA MET A 221 20.52 -3.59 -3.02
C MET A 221 21.50 -2.61 -3.70
N SER A 222 21.31 -1.31 -3.44
CA SER A 222 22.07 -0.25 -4.10
C SER A 222 23.54 -0.18 -3.69
N GLU A 223 23.87 -0.67 -2.49
CA GLU A 223 25.22 -0.69 -1.94
C GLU A 223 26.05 -1.87 -2.45
N TRP A 224 25.40 -3.00 -2.72
CA TRP A 224 26.05 -4.22 -3.23
C TRP A 224 26.14 -4.28 -4.76
N SER A 225 25.57 -3.28 -5.45
CA SER A 225 25.61 -3.17 -6.91
C SER A 225 26.80 -2.33 -7.38
N THR A 226 27.64 -2.86 -8.27
CA THR A 226 28.73 -2.11 -8.90
C THR A 226 28.20 -0.91 -9.73
N SER A 227 28.93 0.21 -9.75
CA SER A 227 28.68 1.41 -10.57
C SER A 227 28.09 1.17 -11.97
N GLN A 228 28.70 0.29 -12.77
CA GLN A 228 28.26 0.02 -14.16
C GLN A 228 26.88 -0.67 -14.22
N ARG A 229 26.51 -1.42 -13.18
CA ARG A 229 25.29 -2.24 -13.12
C ARG A 229 24.23 -1.68 -12.18
N LYS A 230 24.58 -0.66 -11.40
CA LYS A 230 23.70 0.04 -10.47
C LYS A 230 22.45 0.58 -11.17
N SER A 231 22.58 1.12 -12.37
CA SER A 231 21.45 1.57 -13.18
C SER A 231 20.48 0.43 -13.50
N VAL A 232 20.98 -0.75 -13.90
CA VAL A 232 20.15 -1.93 -14.20
C VAL A 232 19.45 -2.45 -12.93
N GLY A 233 20.17 -2.52 -11.81
CA GLY A 233 19.59 -2.94 -10.52
C GLY A 233 18.49 -1.99 -10.04
N ILE A 234 18.71 -0.67 -10.16
CA ILE A 234 17.69 0.33 -9.86
C ILE A 234 16.49 0.18 -10.78
N VAL A 235 16.69 0.01 -12.09
CA VAL A 235 15.60 -0.20 -13.06
C VAL A 235 14.78 -1.44 -12.72
N LEU A 236 15.42 -2.58 -12.46
CA LEU A 236 14.72 -3.82 -12.13
C LEU A 236 13.90 -3.67 -10.85
N MET A 237 14.47 -3.01 -9.84
CA MET A 237 13.78 -2.76 -8.59
C MET A 237 12.62 -1.78 -8.76
N MET A 238 12.78 -0.76 -9.60
CA MET A 238 11.68 0.16 -9.96
C MET A 238 10.57 -0.58 -10.71
N SER A 239 10.89 -1.43 -11.69
CA SER A 239 9.92 -2.25 -12.40
C SER A 239 9.19 -3.23 -11.49
N SER A 240 9.88 -3.77 -10.46
CA SER A 240 9.27 -4.65 -9.46
C SER A 240 8.10 -3.99 -8.72
N TYR A 241 8.10 -2.65 -8.56
CA TYR A 241 6.96 -1.96 -7.94
C TYR A 241 5.70 -2.06 -8.81
N SER A 242 5.79 -2.12 -10.14
CA SER A 242 4.61 -2.25 -11.00
C SER A 242 4.09 -3.67 -11.02
N ILE A 243 5.00 -4.65 -11.14
CA ILE A 243 4.65 -6.08 -11.12
C ILE A 243 3.88 -6.41 -9.84
N ARG A 244 4.31 -5.83 -8.73
CA ARG A 244 3.68 -6.00 -7.43
C ARG A 244 2.27 -5.43 -7.33
N GLN A 245 2.03 -4.32 -8.02
CA GLN A 245 0.73 -3.66 -8.11
C GLN A 245 -0.28 -4.55 -8.86
N MET A 246 0.17 -5.16 -9.96
CA MET A 246 -0.59 -6.15 -10.73
C MET A 246 -0.80 -7.45 -9.94
N PHE A 247 0.25 -7.90 -9.24
CA PHE A 247 0.18 -9.10 -8.40
C PHE A 247 -0.90 -8.98 -7.32
N LEU A 248 -0.99 -7.83 -6.66
CA LEU A 248 -2.05 -7.60 -5.68
C LEU A 248 -3.45 -7.67 -6.30
N GLY A 249 -3.67 -7.01 -7.44
CA GLY A 249 -4.98 -7.03 -8.12
C GLY A 249 -5.39 -8.45 -8.51
N GLY A 250 -4.46 -9.24 -9.02
CA GLY A 250 -4.69 -10.66 -9.34
C GLY A 250 -4.95 -11.51 -8.10
N LEU A 251 -4.18 -11.31 -7.01
CA LEU A 251 -4.35 -12.03 -5.76
C LEU A 251 -5.71 -11.72 -5.11
N ALA A 252 -6.11 -10.45 -5.10
CA ALA A 252 -7.40 -10.01 -4.57
C ALA A 252 -8.58 -10.52 -5.41
N PHE A 253 -8.42 -10.67 -6.73
CA PHE A 253 -9.44 -11.28 -7.58
C PHE A 253 -9.65 -12.77 -7.26
N ALA A 254 -8.55 -13.50 -7.02
CA ALA A 254 -8.57 -14.91 -6.67
C ALA A 254 -9.04 -15.16 -5.23
N ILE A 255 -8.65 -14.30 -4.29
CA ILE A 255 -8.96 -14.42 -2.86
C ILE A 255 -9.76 -13.20 -2.43
N ARG A 256 -11.08 -13.34 -2.40
CA ARG A 256 -12.01 -12.23 -2.12
C ARG A 256 -12.40 -12.10 -0.65
N LYS A 257 -12.13 -13.12 0.18
CA LYS A 257 -12.35 -13.06 1.64
C LYS A 257 -11.21 -12.28 2.29
N TRP A 258 -11.54 -11.22 3.02
CA TRP A 258 -10.54 -10.28 3.56
C TRP A 258 -9.47 -10.95 4.45
N TYR A 259 -9.87 -11.81 5.38
CA TYR A 259 -8.95 -12.49 6.31
C TYR A 259 -8.04 -13.48 5.58
N THR A 260 -8.56 -14.19 4.56
CA THR A 260 -7.76 -15.11 3.75
C THR A 260 -6.76 -14.34 2.89
N LEU A 261 -7.16 -13.18 2.36
CA LEU A 261 -6.27 -12.31 1.61
C LEU A 261 -5.15 -11.75 2.50
N HIS A 262 -5.47 -11.33 3.74
CA HIS A 262 -4.46 -10.93 4.73
C HIS A 262 -3.44 -12.04 4.98
N LEU A 263 -3.91 -13.26 5.28
CA LEU A 263 -3.04 -14.42 5.53
C LEU A 263 -2.19 -14.81 4.31
N ALA A 264 -2.77 -14.74 3.11
CA ALA A 264 -2.07 -15.05 1.87
C ALA A 264 -0.89 -14.12 1.60
N VAL A 265 -0.93 -12.89 2.10
CA VAL A 265 0.17 -11.93 1.97
C VAL A 265 1.14 -12.02 3.15
N SER A 266 0.65 -12.18 4.38
CA SER A 266 1.48 -12.15 5.59
C SER A 266 2.28 -13.43 5.84
N ILE A 267 1.69 -14.62 5.62
CA ILE A 267 2.37 -15.92 5.86
C ILE A 267 3.64 -16.06 5.01
N PRO A 268 3.66 -15.73 3.70
CA PRO A 268 4.87 -15.78 2.91
C PRO A 268 6.02 -14.92 3.45
N LEU A 269 5.74 -13.80 4.14
CA LEU A 269 6.79 -12.99 4.76
C LEU A 269 7.52 -13.75 5.88
N LEU A 270 6.80 -14.55 6.67
CA LEU A 270 7.40 -15.41 7.70
C LEU A 270 8.29 -16.48 7.08
N VAL A 271 7.89 -17.04 5.94
CA VAL A 271 8.71 -18.02 5.19
C VAL A 271 9.98 -17.37 4.67
N LEU A 272 9.92 -16.12 4.19
CA LEU A 272 11.08 -15.36 3.71
C LEU A 272 12.09 -15.04 4.80
N LEU A 273 11.73 -15.13 6.08
CA LEU A 273 12.66 -14.95 7.19
C LEU A 273 13.79 -15.99 7.13
N LEU A 274 13.52 -17.21 6.70
CA LEU A 274 14.54 -18.27 6.61
C LEU A 274 15.66 -17.93 5.61
N PRO A 275 15.37 -17.65 4.32
CA PRO A 275 16.40 -17.24 3.36
C PRO A 275 17.02 -15.89 3.70
N SER A 276 16.32 -14.99 4.41
CA SER A 276 16.88 -13.68 4.80
C SER A 276 18.16 -13.80 5.66
N ARG A 277 18.33 -14.91 6.40
CA ARG A 277 19.54 -15.15 7.21
C ARG A 277 20.82 -15.21 6.37
N LYS A 278 20.71 -15.62 5.10
CA LYS A 278 21.83 -15.69 4.15
C LYS A 278 22.19 -14.33 3.54
N LEU A 279 21.42 -13.27 3.79
CA LEU A 279 21.77 -11.93 3.34
C LEU A 279 23.08 -11.47 3.99
N VAL A 280 23.83 -10.63 3.29
CA VAL A 280 25.00 -9.95 3.85
C VAL A 280 24.61 -8.55 4.27
N GLU A 281 25.21 -8.09 5.36
CA GLU A 281 25.02 -6.75 5.91
C GLU A 281 25.55 -5.66 4.94
N SER A 282 25.18 -4.40 5.15
CA SER A 282 25.75 -3.28 4.39
C SER A 282 27.28 -3.28 4.43
N PHE A 283 27.91 -3.27 3.26
CA PHE A 283 29.38 -3.20 3.16
C PHE A 283 29.94 -1.91 3.79
N ARG A 284 29.22 -0.78 3.64
CA ARG A 284 29.60 0.51 4.26
C ARG A 284 29.53 0.44 5.78
N TRP A 285 28.48 -0.18 6.31
CA TRP A 285 28.34 -0.36 7.76
C TRP A 285 29.47 -1.25 8.33
N LEU A 286 29.81 -2.35 7.64
CA LEU A 286 30.90 -3.24 8.05
C LEU A 286 32.27 -2.57 8.06
N ILE A 287 32.54 -1.69 7.09
CA ILE A 287 33.78 -0.90 7.04
C ILE A 287 33.87 0.07 8.22
N VAL A 288 32.80 0.84 8.46
CA VAL A 288 32.77 1.84 9.55
C VAL A 288 32.95 1.18 10.92
N ARG A 289 32.38 -0.02 11.12
CA ARG A 289 32.49 -0.81 12.36
C ARG A 289 33.76 -1.64 12.47
N ASN A 290 34.65 -1.63 11.47
CA ASN A 290 35.85 -2.49 11.39
C ASN A 290 35.55 -4.01 11.47
N GLN A 291 34.39 -4.49 11.01
CA GLN A 291 33.96 -5.90 11.13
C GLN A 291 34.13 -6.73 9.84
N ILE A 292 35.02 -6.31 8.93
CA ILE A 292 35.23 -6.92 7.62
C ILE A 292 35.73 -8.38 7.70
N THR A 293 36.29 -8.80 8.84
CA THR A 293 36.77 -10.17 9.10
C THR A 293 35.69 -11.24 8.93
N HIS A 294 34.41 -10.87 8.99
CA HIS A 294 33.28 -11.80 8.77
C HIS A 294 32.92 -12.05 7.31
N ILE A 295 33.47 -11.29 6.35
CA ILE A 295 33.11 -11.43 4.93
C ILE A 295 33.89 -12.59 4.26
N ASN A 296 35.13 -12.87 4.68
CA ASN A 296 35.97 -13.91 4.08
C ASN A 296 36.43 -14.96 5.10
N GLY A 297 35.78 -16.13 5.08
CA GLY A 297 36.33 -17.38 5.61
C GLY A 297 37.50 -17.95 4.77
N LYS A 298 38.09 -17.15 3.87
CA LYS A 298 39.23 -17.53 3.02
C LYS A 298 40.33 -16.49 3.19
N LYS A 299 41.35 -16.83 3.97
CA LYS A 299 42.57 -16.01 4.16
C LYS A 299 43.48 -16.19 2.95
N ASN A 300 43.41 -15.28 1.99
CA ASN A 300 44.50 -15.05 1.05
C ASN A 300 45.17 -13.71 1.40
N ALA A 301 46.50 -13.71 1.53
CA ALA A 301 47.28 -12.58 2.05
C ALA A 301 47.22 -11.32 1.15
N GLU A 302 46.91 -11.47 -0.14
CA GLU A 302 46.73 -10.33 -1.07
C GLU A 302 45.40 -9.58 -0.84
N GLU A 303 44.30 -10.29 -0.53
CA GLU A 303 42.99 -9.65 -0.27
C GLU A 303 43.00 -8.85 1.05
N THR A 304 43.76 -9.31 2.05
CA THR A 304 43.92 -8.58 3.32
C THR A 304 44.61 -7.24 3.15
N LEU A 305 45.61 -7.14 2.26
CA LEU A 305 46.33 -5.89 1.98
C LEU A 305 45.44 -4.88 1.24
N THR A 306 44.54 -5.33 0.36
CA THR A 306 43.57 -4.45 -0.30
C THR A 306 42.53 -3.94 0.70
N ILE A 307 42.02 -4.78 1.59
CA ILE A 307 41.02 -4.40 2.60
C ILE A 307 41.57 -3.36 3.59
N ASP A 308 42.82 -3.51 4.06
CA ASP A 308 43.43 -2.55 4.99
C ASP A 308 43.70 -1.19 4.33
N TYR A 309 44.07 -1.18 3.05
CA TYR A 309 44.18 0.06 2.28
C TYR A 309 42.82 0.78 2.16
N VAL A 310 41.75 0.06 1.83
CA VAL A 310 40.39 0.59 1.70
C VAL A 310 39.87 1.16 3.01
N LYS A 311 40.12 0.43 4.10
CA LYS A 311 39.81 0.87 5.47
C LYS A 311 40.53 2.19 5.78
N SER A 312 41.78 2.34 5.33
CA SER A 312 42.54 3.59 5.53
C SER A 312 42.02 4.75 4.67
N THR A 313 41.60 4.52 3.43
CA THR A 313 41.04 5.56 2.54
C THR A 313 39.68 6.03 3.04
N ILE A 314 38.78 5.11 3.39
CA ILE A 314 37.45 5.46 3.89
C ILE A 314 37.55 6.10 5.28
N ARG A 315 38.49 5.65 6.12
CA ARG A 315 38.74 6.29 7.42
C ARG A 315 39.32 7.69 7.26
N LYS A 316 40.21 7.95 6.29
CA LYS A 316 40.68 9.32 5.97
C LYS A 316 39.53 10.23 5.51
N GLU A 317 38.62 9.72 4.66
CA GLU A 317 37.41 10.45 4.25
C GLU A 317 36.45 10.68 5.42
N LEU A 318 36.32 9.71 6.33
CA LEU A 318 35.46 9.82 7.52
C LEU A 318 36.04 10.76 8.57
N ASP A 319 37.36 10.75 8.76
CA ASP A 319 38.11 11.61 9.67
C ASP A 319 38.15 13.05 9.16
N ALA A 320 38.12 13.27 7.84
CA ALA A 320 37.88 14.59 7.25
C ALA A 320 36.47 15.13 7.54
N VAL A 321 35.53 14.27 7.93
CA VAL A 321 34.12 14.59 8.27
C VAL A 321 33.88 14.56 9.81
N GLN A 322 34.89 14.23 10.62
CA GLN A 322 34.77 13.97 12.07
C GLN A 322 34.62 15.20 12.99
N THR A 323 33.91 16.25 12.59
CA THR A 323 33.21 17.08 13.59
C THR A 323 31.80 16.52 13.70
N LYS A 324 31.58 15.64 14.69
CA LYS A 324 30.30 14.95 15.04
C LYS A 324 29.14 15.34 14.12
N PRO A 325 28.64 14.44 13.25
CA PRO A 325 27.52 14.76 12.38
C PRO A 325 26.25 14.84 13.25
N SER A 326 26.04 15.99 13.87
CA SER A 326 24.76 16.37 14.42
C SER A 326 23.86 16.65 13.23
N ILE A 327 22.65 16.10 13.22
CA ILE A 327 21.62 16.37 12.20
C ILE A 327 21.43 17.90 12.02
N PHE A 328 21.71 18.66 13.07
CA PHE A 328 21.73 20.13 13.08
C PHE A 328 22.79 20.79 12.17
N HIS A 329 23.89 20.13 11.82
CA HIS A 329 24.84 20.67 10.84
C HIS A 329 24.27 20.68 9.42
N LEU A 330 23.35 19.76 9.11
CA LEU A 330 22.63 19.77 7.83
C LEU A 330 21.76 21.03 7.68
N PHE A 331 21.27 21.56 8.80
CA PHE A 331 20.47 22.79 8.87
C PHE A 331 21.30 24.08 8.90
N HIS A 332 22.64 24.00 8.90
CA HIS A 332 23.50 25.19 8.84
C HIS A 332 23.98 25.54 7.43
N ALA A 333 23.75 24.66 6.44
CA ALA A 333 24.12 24.89 5.05
C ALA A 333 22.88 25.31 4.23
N PRO A 334 22.62 26.63 4.04
CA PRO A 334 21.39 27.11 3.41
C PRO A 334 21.16 26.56 1.99
N LYS A 335 22.24 26.31 1.24
CA LYS A 335 22.16 25.69 -0.10
C LYS A 335 21.70 24.22 -0.06
N VAL A 336 22.05 23.48 0.98
CA VAL A 336 21.63 22.08 1.17
C VAL A 336 20.18 22.03 1.61
N ILE A 337 19.80 22.89 2.57
CA ILE A 337 18.41 23.02 3.03
C ILE A 337 17.49 23.37 1.87
N MET A 338 17.83 24.38 1.07
CA MET A 338 17.01 24.77 -0.08
C MET A 338 16.80 23.61 -1.06
N ARG A 339 17.86 22.85 -1.38
CA ARG A 339 17.77 21.68 -2.25
C ARG A 339 16.91 20.57 -1.63
N THR A 340 17.07 20.29 -0.34
CA THR A 340 16.27 19.29 0.37
C THR A 340 14.81 19.71 0.43
N CYS A 341 14.49 20.96 0.75
CA CYS A 341 13.12 21.48 0.77
C CYS A 341 12.46 21.40 -0.62
N CYS A 342 13.15 21.83 -1.69
CA CYS A 342 12.62 21.70 -3.04
C CYS A 342 12.36 20.24 -3.42
N PHE A 343 13.28 19.33 -3.11
CA PHE A 343 13.10 17.90 -3.38
C PHE A 343 11.96 17.30 -2.56
N SER A 344 11.85 17.64 -1.27
CA SER A 344 10.75 17.20 -0.40
C SER A 344 9.40 17.69 -0.91
N PHE A 345 9.29 18.95 -1.34
CA PHE A 345 8.06 19.49 -1.92
C PHE A 345 7.67 18.75 -3.20
N PHE A 346 8.63 18.51 -4.09
CA PHE A 346 8.40 17.73 -5.31
C PHE A 346 7.95 16.30 -5.00
N ARG A 347 8.58 15.64 -4.01
CA ARG A 347 8.19 14.29 -3.57
C ARG A 347 6.80 14.28 -2.95
N PHE A 348 6.46 15.29 -2.16
CA PHE A 348 5.13 15.45 -1.56
C PHE A 348 4.03 15.61 -2.61
N SER A 349 4.23 16.49 -3.60
CA SER A 349 3.28 16.69 -4.71
C SER A 349 3.03 15.40 -5.51
N ASN A 350 4.09 14.67 -5.85
CA ASN A 350 3.96 13.38 -6.53
C ASN A 350 3.29 12.31 -5.63
N ALA A 351 3.60 12.30 -4.34
CA ALA A 351 3.03 11.34 -3.39
C ALA A 351 1.53 11.55 -3.20
N ILE A 352 1.06 12.80 -3.03
CA ILE A 352 -0.38 13.11 -2.93
C ILE A 352 -1.11 12.62 -4.18
N SER A 353 -0.59 12.95 -5.36
CA SER A 353 -1.23 12.57 -6.62
C SER A 353 -1.30 11.04 -6.77
N PHE A 354 -0.21 10.34 -6.43
CA PHE A 354 -0.14 8.88 -6.52
C PHE A 354 -1.06 8.19 -5.51
N TYR A 355 -0.94 8.51 -4.21
CA TYR A 355 -1.75 7.88 -3.17
C TYR A 355 -3.22 8.31 -3.25
N GLY A 356 -3.51 9.53 -3.68
CA GLY A 356 -4.88 10.00 -3.93
C GLY A 356 -5.61 9.18 -4.99
N LEU A 357 -4.92 8.79 -6.07
CA LEU A 357 -5.48 7.89 -7.08
C LEU A 357 -5.57 6.45 -6.58
N VAL A 358 -4.49 5.93 -6.01
CA VAL A 358 -4.40 4.52 -5.61
C VAL A 358 -5.36 4.18 -4.47
N LEU A 359 -5.51 5.04 -3.46
CA LEU A 359 -6.40 4.77 -2.32
C LEU A 359 -7.89 4.95 -2.66
N ASN A 360 -8.21 5.69 -3.72
CA ASN A 360 -9.59 5.95 -4.16
C ASN A 360 -9.98 5.17 -5.42
N LEU A 361 -9.30 4.07 -5.72
CA LEU A 361 -9.60 3.22 -6.88
C LEU A 361 -11.05 2.73 -6.92
N GLN A 362 -11.71 2.63 -5.76
CA GLN A 362 -13.13 2.27 -5.64
C GLN A 362 -14.07 3.26 -6.33
N HIS A 363 -13.68 4.53 -6.47
CA HIS A 363 -14.49 5.57 -7.10
C HIS A 363 -14.27 5.69 -8.62
N LEU A 364 -13.27 4.99 -9.16
CA LEU A 364 -12.88 5.11 -10.58
C LEU A 364 -13.62 4.12 -11.49
N GLY A 365 -14.27 3.08 -10.95
CA GLY A 365 -15.17 2.24 -11.73
C GLY A 365 -15.64 0.96 -11.03
N SER A 366 -16.46 0.20 -11.74
CA SER A 366 -17.21 -0.95 -11.19
C SER A 366 -16.34 -2.16 -10.82
N ASN A 367 -15.18 -2.34 -11.46
CA ASN A 367 -14.29 -3.50 -11.22
C ASN A 367 -12.92 -3.10 -10.67
N ILE A 368 -12.83 -2.97 -9.35
CA ILE A 368 -11.62 -2.55 -8.62
C ILE A 368 -10.39 -3.43 -8.94
N PHE A 369 -10.59 -4.74 -9.15
CA PHE A 369 -9.49 -5.67 -9.44
C PHE A 369 -8.83 -5.38 -10.79
N LEU A 370 -9.64 -5.15 -11.82
CA LEU A 370 -9.15 -4.83 -13.16
C LEU A 370 -8.41 -3.49 -13.16
N PHE A 371 -8.98 -2.46 -12.54
CA PHE A 371 -8.35 -1.15 -12.44
C PHE A 371 -6.99 -1.19 -11.74
N GLN A 372 -6.88 -1.98 -10.66
CA GLN A 372 -5.61 -2.20 -9.98
C GLN A 372 -4.54 -2.79 -10.92
N VAL A 373 -4.90 -3.80 -11.71
CA VAL A 373 -3.98 -4.44 -12.67
C VAL A 373 -3.61 -3.48 -13.81
N LEU A 374 -4.59 -2.78 -14.38
CA LEU A 374 -4.37 -1.79 -15.43
C LEU A 374 -3.46 -0.66 -14.95
N PHE A 375 -3.69 -0.15 -13.74
CA PHE A 375 -2.83 0.87 -13.12
C PHE A 375 -1.40 0.36 -12.97
N GLY A 376 -1.22 -0.89 -12.53
CA GLY A 376 0.09 -1.54 -12.48
C GLY A 376 0.76 -1.64 -13.86
N ALA A 377 0.01 -2.02 -14.90
CA ALA A 377 0.50 -2.14 -16.27
C ALA A 377 0.91 -0.78 -16.88
N ILE A 378 0.08 0.24 -16.70
CA ILE A 378 0.38 1.62 -17.14
C ILE A 378 1.63 2.15 -16.44
N MET A 379 1.76 1.92 -15.13
CA MET A 379 2.97 2.32 -14.40
C MET A 379 4.21 1.54 -14.85
N PHE A 380 4.06 0.28 -15.27
CA PHE A 380 5.15 -0.50 -15.84
C PHE A 380 5.63 0.11 -17.16
N THR A 381 4.73 0.31 -18.12
CA THR A 381 5.08 0.90 -19.43
C THR A 381 5.63 2.31 -19.29
N ALA A 382 5.02 3.15 -18.45
CA ALA A 382 5.50 4.50 -18.17
C ALA A 382 6.93 4.51 -17.62
N ARG A 383 7.32 3.51 -16.82
CA ARG A 383 8.70 3.40 -16.31
C ARG A 383 9.71 3.13 -17.42
N PHE A 384 9.42 2.22 -18.36
CA PHE A 384 10.30 1.99 -19.51
C PHE A 384 10.41 3.21 -20.41
N VAL A 385 9.27 3.87 -20.69
CA VAL A 385 9.27 5.13 -21.44
C VAL A 385 10.13 6.17 -20.71
N SER A 386 9.96 6.32 -19.40
CA SER A 386 10.73 7.30 -18.62
C SER A 386 12.23 7.04 -18.65
N LEU A 387 12.66 5.77 -18.64
CA LEU A 387 14.06 5.38 -18.73
C LEU A 387 14.63 5.67 -20.11
N TRP A 388 13.85 5.40 -21.15
CA TRP A 388 14.24 5.73 -22.51
C TRP A 388 14.38 7.24 -22.68
N THR A 389 13.39 8.03 -22.26
CA THR A 389 13.41 9.50 -22.35
C THR A 389 14.52 10.13 -21.51
N LEU A 390 14.88 9.55 -20.35
CA LEU A 390 15.99 10.01 -19.53
C LEU A 390 17.33 10.01 -20.28
N ASN A 391 17.54 9.07 -21.20
CA ASN A 391 18.76 8.99 -22.01
C ASN A 391 18.84 10.09 -23.07
N TYR A 392 17.71 10.66 -23.52
CA TYR A 392 17.67 11.70 -24.56
C TYR A 392 17.53 13.12 -24.01
N MET A 393 16.63 13.33 -23.05
CA MET A 393 16.21 14.68 -22.62
C MET A 393 16.90 15.17 -21.34
N GLY A 394 17.69 14.32 -20.69
CA GLY A 394 18.30 14.60 -19.39
C GLY A 394 17.29 14.60 -18.23
N CYS A 395 17.80 14.44 -17.00
CA CYS A 395 16.97 14.17 -15.81
C CYS A 395 15.99 15.30 -15.45
N ARG A 396 16.44 16.56 -15.52
CA ARG A 396 15.63 17.71 -15.10
C ARG A 396 14.47 17.98 -16.04
N THR A 397 14.74 18.07 -17.34
CA THR A 397 13.74 18.32 -18.39
C THR A 397 12.66 17.24 -18.39
N ASN A 398 13.09 15.99 -18.25
CA ASN A 398 12.19 14.84 -18.20
C ASN A 398 11.23 14.92 -17.01
N GLN A 399 11.75 15.20 -15.81
CA GLN A 399 10.92 15.34 -14.60
C GLN A 399 9.95 16.51 -14.69
N THR A 400 10.41 17.68 -15.15
CA THR A 400 9.54 18.86 -15.27
C THR A 400 8.42 18.64 -16.29
N LEU A 401 8.73 18.01 -17.43
CA LEU A 401 7.75 17.75 -18.48
C LEU A 401 6.66 16.79 -18.00
N PHE A 402 7.04 15.65 -17.43
CA PHE A 402 6.07 14.65 -16.98
C PHE A 402 5.23 15.14 -15.79
N SER A 403 5.82 15.89 -14.84
CA SER A 403 5.04 16.48 -13.75
C SER A 403 4.11 17.58 -14.23
N PHE A 404 4.50 18.37 -15.23
CA PHE A 404 3.62 19.36 -15.85
C PHE A 404 2.44 18.69 -16.56
N LEU A 405 2.71 17.67 -17.38
CA LEU A 405 1.66 16.90 -18.06
C LEU A 405 0.70 16.24 -17.06
N ALA A 406 1.22 15.62 -16.00
CA ALA A 406 0.39 15.05 -14.94
C ALA A 406 -0.52 16.10 -14.27
N GLY A 407 0.01 17.30 -14.01
CA GLY A 407 -0.77 18.42 -13.48
C GLY A 407 -1.89 18.87 -14.42
N VAL A 408 -1.61 18.96 -15.72
CA VAL A 408 -2.63 19.29 -16.73
C VAL A 408 -3.74 18.23 -16.76
N PHE A 409 -3.41 16.94 -16.74
CA PHE A 409 -4.43 15.88 -16.73
C PHE A 409 -5.32 15.90 -15.47
N ILE A 410 -4.73 16.18 -14.30
CA ILE A 410 -5.50 16.32 -13.06
C ILE A 410 -6.46 17.52 -13.13
N LEU A 411 -6.00 18.65 -13.68
CA LEU A 411 -6.84 19.82 -13.89
C LEU A 411 -7.99 19.53 -14.87
N VAL A 412 -7.70 18.87 -15.99
CA VAL A 412 -8.73 18.47 -16.97
C VAL A 412 -9.80 17.58 -16.32
N ASN A 413 -9.40 16.59 -15.51
CA ASN A 413 -10.34 15.72 -14.79
C ASN A 413 -11.25 16.50 -13.83
N THR A 414 -10.79 17.64 -13.31
CA THR A 414 -11.62 18.49 -12.43
C THR A 414 -12.78 19.17 -13.19
N PHE A 415 -12.61 19.41 -14.49
CA PHE A 415 -13.64 20.03 -15.35
C PHE A 415 -14.59 19.02 -16.00
N MET A 416 -14.36 17.71 -15.86
CA MET A 416 -15.24 16.68 -16.41
C MET A 416 -16.49 16.45 -15.52
N PRO A 417 -17.71 16.53 -16.07
CA PRO A 417 -18.94 16.36 -15.31
C PRO A 417 -19.08 14.91 -14.77
N GLN A 418 -19.64 14.76 -13.56
CA GLN A 418 -19.79 13.47 -12.87
C GLN A 418 -20.59 12.42 -13.67
N GLY A 419 -21.53 12.83 -14.51
CA GLY A 419 -22.39 11.91 -15.28
C GLY A 419 -21.69 11.20 -16.45
N GLU A 420 -20.60 11.73 -16.99
CA GLU A 420 -19.86 11.09 -18.10
C GLU A 420 -18.81 10.09 -17.61
N ARG A 421 -18.38 10.18 -16.34
CA ARG A 421 -17.39 9.27 -15.74
C ARG A 421 -17.88 7.83 -15.59
N GLU A 422 -19.19 7.60 -15.49
CA GLU A 422 -19.76 6.25 -15.41
C GLU A 422 -19.96 5.61 -16.80
N GLN A 423 -20.01 6.40 -17.88
CA GLN A 423 -20.30 5.90 -19.23
C GLN A 423 -19.05 5.67 -20.10
N GLU A 424 -17.95 6.39 -19.88
CA GLU A 424 -16.73 6.23 -20.70
C GLU A 424 -15.84 5.02 -20.32
N PHE A 425 -16.17 4.29 -19.25
CA PHE A 425 -15.37 3.15 -18.78
C PHE A 425 -16.13 1.81 -18.71
N ILE A 426 -17.26 1.70 -19.43
CA ILE A 426 -17.97 0.42 -19.66
C ILE A 426 -17.44 -0.29 -20.91
#